data_AF-A0A246KW37-F1
#
_entry.id   AF-A0A246KW37-F1
#
_cell.length_a   1.000
_cell.length_b   1.000
_cell.length_c   1.000
_cell.angle_alpha   90.00
_cell.angle_beta   90.00
_cell.angle_gamma   90.00
#
_symmetry.space_group_name_H-M   'P 1'
#
loop_
_entity.id
_entity.type
_entity.pdbx_description
1 polymer ?
#
loop_
_entity_poly.entity_id
_entity_poly.type
_entity_poly.pdbx_seq_one_letter_code
_entity_poly.pdbx_strand_id
1 'polypeptide(L)'
;MILPPNLAEGDVFSLTEGDTRAFYSTGLSLKPGSTGCYGKAVSGSVEILRKSNDLMQLRINARFDLDSPAGWKDHCKVRELSYELNAIRRPLGQLGAWEGVPAPGDSLISEGSPDGGLP
;
A
#
# COMPACT_ATOMS: atom_id res chain seq x y z
N MET A 1 -7.27 -6.19 5.62
CA MET A 1 -7.14 -5.94 7.07
C MET A 1 -7.89 -4.66 7.42
N ILE A 2 -8.76 -4.69 8.44
CA ILE A 2 -9.42 -3.50 8.98
C ILE A 2 -8.88 -3.32 10.40
N LEU A 3 -8.34 -2.14 10.70
CA LEU A 3 -7.84 -1.83 12.03
C LEU A 3 -9.01 -1.49 12.98
N PRO A 4 -8.96 -1.89 14.26
CA PRO A 4 -9.99 -1.52 15.23
C PRO A 4 -10.01 0.00 15.47
N PRO A 5 -11.13 0.58 15.95
CA PRO A 5 -11.26 2.03 16.12
C PRO A 5 -10.40 2.61 17.27
N ASN A 6 -10.08 1.82 18.29
CA ASN A 6 -9.41 2.27 19.51
C ASN A 6 -7.92 1.92 19.52
N LEU A 7 -7.20 2.34 18.47
CA LEU A 7 -5.75 2.11 18.36
C LEU A 7 -4.96 2.91 19.40
N ALA A 8 -3.94 2.31 19.98
CA ALA A 8 -2.96 2.94 20.85
C ALA A 8 -1.55 2.88 20.25
N GLU A 9 -0.67 3.77 20.71
CA GLU A 9 0.76 3.67 20.38
C GLU A 9 1.34 2.37 20.94
N GLY A 10 2.16 1.69 20.16
CA GLY A 10 2.73 0.39 20.49
C GLY A 10 1.83 -0.80 20.17
N ASP A 11 0.59 -0.59 19.70
CA ASP A 11 -0.25 -1.69 19.23
C ASP A 11 0.40 -2.38 18.03
N VAL A 12 0.44 -3.71 18.06
CA VAL A 12 0.97 -4.55 16.97
C VAL A 12 -0.11 -5.53 16.53
N PHE A 13 -0.35 -5.55 15.22
CA PHE A 13 -1.33 -6.41 14.59
C PHE A 13 -0.65 -7.33 13.58
N SER A 14 -0.89 -8.63 13.66
CA SER A 14 -0.35 -9.57 12.68
C SER A 14 -1.08 -9.43 11.34
N LEU A 15 -0.31 -9.49 10.25
CA LEU A 15 -0.88 -9.70 8.92
C LEU A 15 -1.25 -11.17 8.80
N THR A 16 -2.55 -11.47 8.71
CA THR A 16 -3.03 -12.83 8.50
C THR A 16 -2.59 -13.34 7.12
N GLU A 17 -2.17 -14.60 7.08
CA GLU A 17 -1.81 -15.26 5.84
C GLU A 17 -2.96 -15.20 4.83
N GLY A 18 -2.64 -14.84 3.59
CA GLY A 18 -3.57 -14.90 2.46
C GLY A 18 -4.47 -13.68 2.22
N ASP A 19 -4.59 -12.77 3.19
CA ASP A 19 -5.44 -11.56 3.08
C ASP A 19 -4.76 -10.42 2.32
N THR A 20 -3.44 -10.37 2.36
CA THR A 20 -2.65 -9.31 1.73
C THR A 20 -1.94 -9.88 0.50
N ARG A 21 -2.11 -9.22 -0.65
CA ARG A 21 -1.53 -9.64 -1.92
C ARG A 21 -0.43 -8.67 -2.32
N ALA A 22 0.68 -9.19 -2.83
CA ALA A 22 1.71 -8.40 -3.48
C ALA A 22 1.71 -8.71 -4.97
N PHE A 23 1.86 -7.67 -5.76
CA PHE A 23 2.17 -7.75 -7.17
C PHE A 23 3.29 -6.78 -7.48
N TYR A 24 4.35 -7.27 -8.11
CA TYR A 24 5.45 -6.46 -8.58
C TYR A 24 5.78 -6.88 -10.01
N SER A 25 5.69 -5.94 -10.94
CA SER A 25 6.04 -6.14 -12.34
C SER A 25 7.15 -5.18 -12.72
N THR A 26 8.23 -5.70 -13.29
CA THR A 26 9.23 -4.92 -14.04
C THR A 26 8.96 -4.95 -15.54
N GLY A 27 7.84 -5.54 -15.96
CA GLY A 27 7.48 -5.68 -17.36
C GLY A 27 7.07 -4.38 -18.02
N LEU A 28 7.42 -4.27 -19.30
CA LEU A 28 6.87 -3.24 -20.19
C LEU A 28 5.34 -3.40 -20.26
N SER A 29 4.59 -2.30 -20.15
CA SER A 29 3.12 -2.28 -20.16
C SER A 29 2.49 -2.95 -21.39
N LEU A 30 3.25 -3.16 -22.46
CA LEU A 30 2.84 -3.82 -23.70
C LEU A 30 2.73 -5.35 -23.59
N LYS A 31 3.26 -5.97 -22.53
CA LYS A 31 3.14 -7.41 -22.24
C LYS A 31 2.80 -7.65 -20.77
N PRO A 32 1.55 -7.35 -20.35
CA PRO A 32 1.12 -7.58 -18.98
C PRO A 32 1.24 -9.07 -18.63
N GLY A 33 1.86 -9.37 -17.49
CA GLY A 33 2.00 -10.73 -16.97
C GLY A 33 3.13 -11.57 -17.56
N SER A 34 3.90 -11.09 -18.54
CA SER A 34 5.06 -11.87 -19.06
C SER A 34 6.27 -11.84 -18.13
N THR A 35 6.39 -10.79 -17.33
CA THR A 35 7.52 -10.54 -16.42
C THR A 35 6.97 -9.88 -15.17
N GLY A 36 7.30 -10.42 -13.99
CA GLY A 36 6.80 -9.96 -12.71
C GLY A 36 6.69 -11.11 -11.72
N CYS A 37 6.44 -10.77 -10.47
CA CYS A 37 6.25 -11.69 -9.37
C CYS A 37 4.97 -11.30 -8.64
N TYR A 38 4.17 -12.29 -8.29
CA TYR A 38 2.94 -12.10 -7.53
C TYR A 38 2.91 -13.09 -6.38
N GLY A 39 2.17 -12.79 -5.34
CA GLY A 39 2.03 -13.71 -4.24
C GLY A 39 1.19 -13.14 -3.11
N LYS A 40 1.17 -13.87 -2.01
CA LYS A 40 0.43 -13.47 -0.81
C LYS A 40 1.41 -13.29 0.34
N ALA A 41 1.04 -12.43 1.27
CA ALA A 41 1.76 -12.31 2.52
C ALA A 41 1.64 -13.64 3.27
N VAL A 42 2.78 -14.18 3.67
CA VAL A 42 2.88 -15.39 4.51
C VAL A 42 3.03 -15.03 5.98
N SER A 43 3.56 -13.84 6.27
CA SER A 43 3.65 -13.28 7.62
C SER A 43 3.89 -11.77 7.57
N GLY A 44 3.71 -11.12 8.71
CA GLY A 44 4.01 -9.70 8.84
C GLY A 44 3.30 -9.08 10.02
N SER A 45 3.50 -7.78 10.19
CA SER A 45 2.88 -6.99 11.24
C SER A 45 2.63 -5.55 10.80
N VAL A 46 1.62 -4.94 11.39
CA VAL A 46 1.38 -3.50 11.38
C VAL A 46 1.52 -3.01 12.81
N GLU A 47 2.44 -2.08 13.03
CA GLU A 47 2.72 -1.47 14.33
C GLU A 47 2.32 0.01 14.31
N ILE A 48 1.64 0.47 15.36
CA ILE A 48 1.33 1.89 15.56
C ILE A 48 2.51 2.54 16.28
N LEU A 49 3.38 3.23 15.54
CA LEU A 49 4.55 3.89 16.10
C LEU A 49 4.18 5.15 16.90
N ARG A 50 3.23 5.93 16.37
CA ARG A 50 2.79 7.18 16.97
C ARG A 50 1.34 7.48 16.60
N LYS A 51 0.58 8.07 17.51
CA LYS A 51 -0.81 8.47 17.27
C LYS A 51 -1.10 9.82 17.93
N SER A 52 -1.52 10.78 17.10
CA SER A 52 -2.16 12.02 17.52
C SER A 52 -3.59 12.08 16.99
N ASN A 53 -4.28 13.21 17.19
CA ASN A 53 -5.65 13.39 16.71
C ASN A 53 -5.76 13.33 15.18
N ASP A 54 -4.72 13.82 14.47
CA ASP A 54 -4.74 14.02 13.02
C ASP A 54 -3.70 13.18 12.27
N LEU A 55 -2.78 12.53 12.99
CA LEU A 55 -1.69 11.76 12.40
C LEU A 55 -1.55 10.41 13.11
N MET A 56 -1.32 9.37 12.32
CA MET A 56 -0.91 8.06 12.79
C MET A 56 0.30 7.61 12.00
N GLN A 57 1.42 7.40 12.69
CA GLN A 57 2.61 6.81 12.10
C GLN A 57 2.55 5.30 12.28
N LEU A 58 2.73 4.58 11.19
CA LEU A 58 2.60 3.13 11.10
C LEU A 58 3.91 2.55 10.61
N ARG A 59 4.31 1.39 11.13
CA ARG A 59 5.33 0.54 10.52
C ARG A 59 4.67 -0.73 10.01
N ILE A 60 4.88 -1.02 8.74
CA ILE A 60 4.38 -2.24 8.10
C ILE A 60 5.58 -3.12 7.78
N ASN A 61 5.58 -4.31 8.34
CA ASN A 61 6.49 -5.39 8.00
C ASN A 61 5.69 -6.49 7.31
N ALA A 62 6.15 -6.99 6.17
CA ALA A 62 5.49 -8.07 5.48
C ALA A 62 6.49 -8.95 4.74
N ARG A 63 6.26 -10.26 4.80
CA ARG A 63 7.01 -11.26 4.05
C ARG A 63 6.07 -11.91 3.05
N PHE A 64 6.52 -12.01 1.81
CA PHE A 64 5.78 -12.58 0.70
C PHE A 64 6.56 -13.74 0.09
N ASP A 65 5.87 -14.85 -0.11
CA ASP A 65 6.31 -15.90 -1.01
C ASP A 65 5.71 -15.60 -2.38
N LEU A 66 6.58 -15.49 -3.38
CA LEU A 66 6.21 -14.98 -4.71
C LEU A 66 6.43 -16.03 -5.79
N ASP A 67 5.49 -16.06 -6.73
CA ASP A 67 5.49 -16.91 -7.91
C ASP A 67 5.61 -16.09 -9.19
N SER A 68 6.20 -16.72 -10.22
CA SER A 68 6.22 -16.18 -11.57
C SER A 68 4.90 -16.49 -12.28
N PRO A 69 4.21 -15.51 -12.90
CA PRO A 69 3.03 -15.77 -13.71
C PRO A 69 3.31 -16.74 -14.88
N ALA A 70 4.55 -16.79 -15.36
CA ALA A 70 5.00 -17.66 -16.43
C ALA A 70 5.44 -19.06 -15.94
N GLY A 71 5.30 -19.37 -14.64
CA GLY A 71 5.69 -20.65 -14.04
C GLY A 71 7.20 -20.90 -13.98
N TRP A 72 8.01 -19.85 -14.14
CA TRP A 72 9.47 -19.96 -14.09
C TRP A 72 9.95 -20.20 -12.66
N LYS A 73 10.60 -21.34 -12.44
CA LYS A 73 11.24 -21.69 -11.16
C LYS A 73 12.41 -20.75 -10.87
N ASP A 74 12.61 -20.42 -9.59
CA ASP A 74 13.70 -19.57 -9.06
C ASP A 74 13.75 -18.11 -9.56
N HIS A 75 12.82 -17.71 -10.43
CA HIS A 75 12.72 -16.34 -10.94
C HIS A 75 12.14 -15.39 -9.89
N CYS A 76 11.16 -15.86 -9.12
CA CYS A 76 10.57 -15.15 -8.01
C CYS A 76 11.05 -15.78 -6.71
N LYS A 77 11.49 -14.94 -5.78
CA LYS A 77 12.00 -15.32 -4.46
C LYS A 77 11.17 -14.64 -3.39
N VAL A 78 11.38 -15.07 -2.15
CA VAL A 78 10.86 -14.38 -0.97
C VAL A 78 11.21 -12.90 -1.03
N ARG A 79 10.23 -12.05 -0.71
CA ARG A 79 10.41 -10.62 -0.54
C ARG A 79 9.96 -10.19 0.84
N GLU A 80 10.77 -9.33 1.44
CA GLU A 80 10.47 -8.69 2.71
C GLU A 80 10.31 -7.20 2.46
N LEU A 81 9.25 -6.64 3.03
CA LEU A 81 8.90 -5.23 2.99
C LEU A 81 8.95 -4.72 4.42
N SER A 82 9.65 -3.61 4.63
CA SER A 82 9.58 -2.82 5.85
C SER A 82 9.39 -1.37 5.44
N TYR A 83 8.25 -0.79 5.78
CA TYR A 83 7.92 0.58 5.37
C TYR A 83 7.26 1.34 6.52
N GLU A 84 7.59 2.62 6.64
CA GLU A 84 6.93 3.52 7.58
C GLU A 84 5.99 4.46 6.82
N LEU A 85 4.76 4.58 7.29
CA LEU A 85 3.70 5.37 6.66
C LEU A 85 3.13 6.36 7.64
N ASN A 86 2.78 7.54 7.14
CA ASN A 86 2.01 8.53 7.86
C ASN A 86 0.57 8.52 7.32
N ALA A 87 -0.36 8.04 8.14
CA ALA A 87 -1.78 8.16 7.87
C ALA A 87 -2.30 9.46 8.48
N ILE A 88 -2.74 10.39 7.63
CA ILE A 88 -3.26 11.69 8.06
C ILE A 88 -4.78 11.63 8.00
N ARG A 89 -5.44 12.03 9.09
CA ARG A 89 -6.89 12.20 9.11
C ARG A 89 -7.23 13.54 8.47
N ARG A 90 -8.02 13.50 7.40
CA ARG A 90 -8.56 14.70 6.75
C ARG A 90 -10.10 14.68 6.76
N PRO A 91 -10.77 15.82 6.97
CA PRO A 91 -12.20 15.95 6.74
C PRO A 91 -12.56 15.59 5.30
N LEU A 92 -13.70 14.94 5.09
CA LEU A 92 -14.16 14.51 3.76
C LEU A 92 -14.25 15.68 2.76
N GLY A 93 -14.66 16.87 3.21
CA GLY A 93 -14.74 18.07 2.37
C GLY A 93 -13.39 18.70 2.00
N GLN A 94 -12.27 18.16 2.50
CA GLN A 94 -10.90 18.57 2.14
C GLN A 94 -10.20 17.52 1.25
N LEU A 95 -10.92 16.46 0.86
CA LEU A 95 -10.42 15.46 -0.08
C LEU A 95 -10.77 15.90 -1.50
N GLY A 96 -9.85 15.70 -2.44
CA GLY A 96 -10.06 15.89 -3.87
C GLY A 96 -10.42 14.59 -4.59
N ALA A 97 -10.47 14.67 -5.92
CA ALA A 97 -10.84 13.55 -6.79
C ALA A 97 -10.00 12.28 -6.56
N TRP A 98 -8.67 12.43 -6.40
CA TRP A 98 -7.76 11.29 -6.17
C TRP A 98 -7.95 10.60 -4.83
N GLU A 99 -8.51 11.32 -3.87
CA GLU A 99 -8.78 10.83 -2.53
C GLU A 99 -10.22 10.30 -2.40
N GLY A 100 -10.98 10.28 -3.51
CA GLY A 100 -12.29 9.64 -3.62
C GLY A 100 -13.48 10.58 -3.46
N VAL A 101 -13.28 11.90 -3.45
CA VAL A 101 -14.34 12.91 -3.35
C VAL A 101 -14.33 13.79 -4.59
N PRO A 102 -15.00 13.39 -5.68
CA PRO A 102 -15.05 14.20 -6.90
C PRO A 102 -15.97 15.42 -6.72
N ALA A 103 -15.50 16.59 -7.12
CA ALA A 103 -16.26 17.83 -7.17
C ALA A 103 -16.62 18.24 -8.62
N PRO A 104 -17.70 19.01 -8.83
CA PRO A 104 -18.04 19.54 -10.15
C PRO A 104 -16.93 20.48 -10.66
N GLY A 105 -16.18 20.05 -11.67
CA GLY A 105 -15.05 20.80 -12.21
C GLY A 105 -13.72 20.03 -12.17
N ASP A 106 -13.67 18.92 -11.44
CA ASP A 106 -12.48 18.07 -11.38
C ASP A 106 -12.19 17.47 -12.76
N SER A 107 -10.95 17.62 -13.21
CA SER A 107 -10.47 17.13 -14.50
C SER A 107 -9.43 16.06 -14.28
N LEU A 108 -9.64 14.88 -14.86
CA LEU A 108 -8.67 13.78 -14.85
C LEU A 108 -7.27 14.21 -15.34
N ILE A 109 -7.20 15.22 -16.22
CA ILE A 109 -5.95 15.71 -16.80
C ILE A 109 -5.25 16.69 -15.85
N SER A 110 -6.01 17.61 -15.25
CA SER A 110 -5.46 18.61 -14.32
C SER A 110 -5.01 17.95 -13.03
N GLU A 111 -5.80 17.03 -12.53
CA GLU A 111 -5.51 16.27 -11.31
C GLU A 111 -4.39 15.24 -11.56
N GLY A 112 -4.26 14.67 -12.77
CA GLY A 112 -3.24 13.67 -13.12
C GLY A 112 -1.83 14.21 -13.35
N SER A 113 -1.64 15.53 -13.25
CA SER A 113 -0.34 16.16 -13.34
C SER A 113 0.17 16.39 -11.92
N PRO A 114 1.29 15.78 -11.49
CA PRO A 114 1.87 16.13 -10.20
C PRO A 114 2.24 17.62 -10.28
N ASP A 115 1.58 18.45 -9.47
CA ASP A 115 2.01 19.83 -9.30
C ASP A 115 3.50 19.80 -8.95
N GLY A 116 4.31 20.50 -9.74
CA GLY A 116 5.76 20.62 -9.54
C GLY A 116 6.16 21.34 -8.25
N GLY A 117 5.29 21.37 -7.25
CA GLY A 117 5.56 21.82 -5.89
C GLY A 117 6.15 20.69 -5.08
N LEU A 118 7.47 20.57 -5.11
CA LEU A 118 8.23 19.85 -4.09
C LEU A 118 7.87 20.41 -2.69
N PRO A 119 7.69 19.56 -1.66
CA PRO A 119 7.89 20.00 -0.28
C PRO A 119 9.36 20.36 0.00
#